data_AF-A0A7J3WGD0-F1
#
_entry.id   AF-A0A7J3WGD0-F1
#
_cell.length_a   1.000
_cell.length_b   1.000
_cell.length_c   1.000
_cell.angle_alpha   90.00
_cell.angle_beta   90.00
_cell.angle_gamma   90.00
#
_symmetry.space_group_name_H-M   'P 1'
#
loop_
_entity.id
_entity.type
_entity.pdbx_description
1 polymer ?
#
loop_
_entity_poly.entity_id
_entity_poly.type
_entity_poly.pdbx_seq_one_letter_code
_entity_poly.pdbx_strand_id
1 'polypeptide(L)'
;DIFYDPQHPYTKLLISSIPRLEKKEIRGIPGIAPSPLNWPKGCRFHTRCPLAMEICGVKEPEMLQMDGNRLVACHLYGNGGERH
;
A
#
# COMPACT_ATOMS: atom_id res chain seq x y z
N ASP A 1 -11.75 6.53 8.32
CA ASP A 1 -11.24 5.43 9.18
C ASP A 1 -10.49 4.42 8.31
N ILE A 2 -9.36 3.90 8.78
CA ILE A 2 -8.45 3.00 8.05
C ILE A 2 -9.12 1.68 7.67
N PHE A 3 -10.11 1.21 8.43
CA PHE A 3 -10.83 -0.03 8.14
C PHE A 3 -11.84 0.10 6.99
N TYR A 4 -12.36 1.31 6.78
CA TYR A 4 -13.41 1.57 5.78
C TYR A 4 -12.84 2.11 4.48
N ASP A 5 -11.80 2.93 4.55
CA ASP A 5 -11.15 3.53 3.37
C ASP A 5 -9.62 3.55 3.50
N PRO A 6 -8.94 2.40 3.51
CA PRO A 6 -7.48 2.36 3.53
C PRO A 6 -6.92 2.89 2.21
N GLN A 7 -6.06 3.92 2.23
CA GLN A 7 -5.54 4.52 0.99
C GLN A 7 -4.37 3.71 0.39
N HIS A 8 -3.47 3.20 1.22
CA HIS A 8 -2.32 2.45 0.74
C HIS A 8 -2.70 1.01 0.31
N PRO A 9 -2.24 0.51 -0.86
CA PRO A 9 -2.55 -0.85 -1.33
C PRO A 9 -2.13 -1.96 -0.34
N TYR A 10 -1.00 -1.78 0.34
CA TYR A 10 -0.58 -2.67 1.45
C TYR A 10 -1.65 -2.79 2.54
N THR A 11 -2.17 -1.66 3.03
CA THR A 11 -3.20 -1.62 4.06
C THR A 11 -4.52 -2.23 3.57
N LYS A 12 -4.91 -1.96 2.31
CA LYS A 12 -6.08 -2.60 1.65
C LYS A 12 -5.97 -4.13 1.71
N LEU A 13 -4.82 -4.67 1.32
CA LEU A 13 -4.58 -6.11 1.29
C LEU A 13 -4.48 -6.72 2.69
N LEU A 14 -3.85 -6.02 3.63
CA LEU A 14 -3.77 -6.46 5.02
C LEU A 14 -5.16 -6.60 5.64
N ILE A 15 -6.03 -5.60 5.48
CA ILE A 15 -7.42 -5.66 5.95
C ILE A 15 -8.20 -6.76 5.24
N SER A 16 -7.96 -6.96 3.94
CA SER A 16 -8.57 -8.04 3.16
C SER A 16 -8.11 -9.44 3.58
N SER A 17 -6.97 -9.55 4.24
CA SER A 17 -6.43 -10.80 4.78
C SER A 17 -7.00 -11.16 6.16
N ILE A 18 -7.76 -10.26 6.80
CA ILE A 18 -8.39 -10.53 8.10
C ILE A 18 -9.56 -11.49 7.91
N PRO A 19 -9.53 -12.69 8.51
CA PRO A 19 -10.63 -13.64 8.40
C PRO A 19 -11.90 -13.08 9.04
N ARG A 20 -13.03 -13.23 8.35
CA ARG A 20 -14.37 -12.89 8.86
C ARG A 20 -15.24 -14.13 8.80
N LEU A 21 -16.10 -14.32 9.80
CA LEU A 21 -17.02 -15.48 9.89
C LEU A 21 -17.86 -15.68 8.60
N GLU A 22 -18.16 -14.59 7.90
CA GLU A 22 -18.99 -14.57 6.70
C GLU A 22 -18.20 -14.73 5.38
N LYS A 23 -16.86 -14.54 5.39
CA LYS A 23 -16.02 -14.61 4.18
C LYS A 23 -15.29 -15.95 4.12
N LYS A 24 -15.68 -16.79 3.15
CA LYS A 24 -15.01 -18.07 2.87
C LYS A 24 -13.66 -17.91 2.17
N GLU A 25 -13.42 -16.81 1.45
CA GLU A 25 -12.15 -16.57 0.75
C GLU A 25 -11.31 -15.50 1.44
N ILE A 26 -10.11 -15.89 1.88
CA ILE A 26 -9.08 -14.99 2.39
C ILE A 26 -8.12 -14.71 1.23
N ARG A 27 -7.96 -13.42 0.86
CA ARG A 27 -6.97 -13.01 -0.14
C ARG A 27 -5.76 -12.44 0.57
N GLY A 28 -4.68 -13.23 0.63
CA GLY A 28 -3.39 -12.81 1.18
C GLY A 28 -2.68 -11.78 0.31
N ILE A 29 -1.64 -11.16 0.86
CA ILE A 29 -0.73 -10.30 0.09
C ILE A 29 0.09 -11.20 -0.85
N PRO A 30 0.05 -10.97 -2.18
CA PRO A 30 0.80 -11.80 -3.12
C PRO A 30 2.31 -11.61 -2.97
N GLY A 31 3.07 -12.67 -3.23
CA GLY A 31 4.52 -12.67 -3.20
C GLY A 31 5.14 -12.75 -1.81
N ILE A 32 6.47 -12.81 -1.75
CA ILE A 32 7.25 -12.96 -0.52
C ILE A 32 7.82 -11.60 -0.13
N ALA A 33 7.80 -11.27 1.17
CA ALA A 33 8.44 -10.06 1.65
C ALA A 33 9.95 -10.09 1.36
N PRO A 34 10.54 -8.99 0.84
CA PRO A 34 11.98 -8.95 0.59
C PRO A 34 12.76 -9.13 1.89
N SER A 35 13.95 -9.71 1.79
CA SER A 35 14.87 -9.80 2.92
C SER A 35 15.23 -8.38 3.41
N PRO A 36 15.29 -8.13 4.73
CA PRO A 36 15.76 -6.85 5.26
C PRO A 36 17.18 -6.48 4.82
N LEU A 37 17.99 -7.46 4.40
CA LEU A 37 19.34 -7.26 3.88
C LEU A 37 19.37 -6.79 2.42
N ASN A 38 18.31 -7.07 1.66
CA ASN A 38 18.17 -6.75 0.24
C ASN A 38 16.90 -5.92 0.02
N TRP A 39 16.91 -4.71 0.58
CA TRP A 39 15.78 -3.78 0.46
C TRP A 39 15.63 -3.28 -0.98
N PRO A 40 14.44 -3.39 -1.62
CA PRO A 40 14.17 -2.73 -2.88
C PRO A 40 14.36 -1.21 -2.79
N LYS A 41 14.81 -0.62 -3.90
CA LYS A 41 14.87 0.84 -4.06
C LYS A 41 13.44 1.40 -4.20
N GLY A 42 13.26 2.66 -3.82
CA GLY A 42 11.98 3.36 -3.90
C GLY A 42 10.93 2.85 -2.91
N CYS A 43 9.69 2.69 -3.35
CA CYS A 43 8.60 2.19 -2.53
C CYS A 43 8.83 0.74 -2.12
N ARG A 44 9.08 0.51 -0.84
CA ARG A 44 9.28 -0.79 -0.19
C ARG A 44 8.27 -1.90 -0.54
N PHE A 45 7.05 -1.52 -0.91
CA PHE A 45 5.98 -2.46 -1.25
C PHE A 45 5.87 -2.75 -2.76
N HIS A 46 6.64 -2.07 -3.62
CA HIS A 46 6.44 -2.10 -5.07
C HIS A 46 6.51 -3.51 -5.68
N THR A 47 7.36 -4.40 -5.16
CA THR A 47 7.50 -5.79 -5.65
C THR A 47 6.27 -6.68 -5.40
N ARG A 48 5.39 -6.28 -4.48
CA ARG A 48 4.16 -7.00 -4.10
C ARG A 48 2.90 -6.17 -4.31
N CYS A 49 3.04 -4.92 -4.74
CA CYS A 49 1.94 -4.01 -4.94
C CYS A 49 1.27 -4.31 -6.29
N PRO A 50 -0.02 -4.67 -6.33
CA PRO A 50 -0.74 -4.91 -7.58
C PRO A 50 -0.94 -3.62 -8.40
N LEU A 51 -0.69 -2.45 -7.80
CA LEU A 51 -0.79 -1.13 -8.42
C LEU A 51 0.59 -0.46 -8.52
N ALA A 52 1.67 -1.25 -8.56
CA ALA A 52 3.02 -0.72 -8.73
C ALA A 52 3.16 -0.02 -10.09
N MET A 53 3.79 1.15 -10.09
CA MET A 53 4.19 1.90 -11.28
C MET A 53 5.71 1.91 -11.36
N GLU A 54 6.26 2.30 -12.52
CA GLU A 54 7.72 2.35 -12.72
C GLU A 54 8.43 3.21 -11.66
N ILE A 55 7.88 4.39 -11.36
CA ILE A 55 8.39 5.30 -10.31
C ILE A 55 8.49 4.63 -8.94
N CYS A 56 7.65 3.64 -8.64
CA CYS A 56 7.66 2.93 -7.37
C CYS A 56 8.93 2.12 -7.13
N GLY A 57 9.63 1.67 -8.18
CA GLY A 57 10.93 0.99 -8.04
C GLY A 57 12.14 1.93 -8.03
N VAL A 58 11.92 3.24 -8.25
CA VAL A 58 12.98 4.23 -8.47
C VAL A 58 13.04 5.27 -7.37
N LYS A 59 11.90 5.86 -6.97
CA LYS A 59 11.82 6.95 -5.99
C LYS A 59 11.01 6.52 -4.76
N GLU A 60 11.45 6.93 -3.57
CA GLU A 60 10.63 6.78 -2.36
C GLU A 60 9.41 7.71 -2.45
N PRO A 61 8.20 7.23 -2.12
CA PRO A 61 7.01 8.08 -2.12
C PRO A 61 7.07 9.11 -1.00
N GLU A 62 6.62 10.32 -1.29
CA GLU A 62 6.51 11.40 -0.30
C GLU A 62 5.38 11.09 0.69
N MET A 63 5.53 11.58 1.91
CA MET A 63 4.50 11.44 2.94
C MET A 63 3.46 12.54 2.75
N LEU A 64 2.27 12.15 2.32
CA LEU A 64 1.16 13.04 2.04
C LEU A 64 0.13 12.99 3.17
N GLN A 65 -0.40 14.16 3.51
CA GLN A 65 -1.56 14.26 4.38
C GLN A 65 -2.84 14.05 3.56
N MET A 66 -3.61 13.05 3.96
CA MET A 66 -4.96 12.78 3.46
C MET A 66 -5.97 13.44 4.38
N ASP A 67 -7.26 13.34 4.03
CA ASP A 67 -8.36 13.88 4.82
C ASP A 67 -8.22 13.57 6.33
N GLY A 68 -8.25 14.63 7.13
CA GLY A 68 -8.04 14.58 8.58
C GLY A 68 -6.57 14.40 8.99
N ASN A 69 -6.31 13.48 9.92
CA ASN A 69 -4.99 13.21 10.50
C ASN A 69 -4.31 11.97 9.89
N ARG A 70 -4.66 11.62 8.65
CA ARG A 70 -4.17 10.40 8.00
C ARG A 70 -2.97 10.73 7.12
N LEU A 71 -1.93 9.92 7.22
CA LEU A 71 -0.75 10.03 6.38
C LEU A 71 -0.67 8.82 5.43
N VAL A 72 -0.27 9.07 4.20
CA VAL A 72 0.00 8.02 3.21
C VAL A 72 1.31 8.31 2.49
N ALA A 73 2.13 7.28 2.30
CA ALA A 73 3.31 7.37 1.44
C ALA A 73 3.08 6.45 0.23
N CYS A 74 2.47 6.98 -0.83
CA CYS A 74 2.16 6.21 -2.03
C CYS A 74 2.10 7.11 -3.27
N HIS A 75 2.80 6.70 -4.35
CA HIS A 75 2.81 7.43 -5.63
C HIS A 75 1.47 7.46 -6.36
N LEU A 76 0.47 6.71 -5.90
CA LEU A 76 -0.90 6.81 -6.43
C LEU A 76 -1.57 8.15 -6.12
N TYR A 77 -1.04 8.92 -5.17
CA TYR A 77 -1.59 10.19 -4.75
C TYR A 77 -0.62 11.33 -5.08
N GLY A 78 -1.16 12.43 -5.56
CA GLY A 78 -0.42 13.67 -5.84
C GLY A 78 -0.44 14.66 -4.68
N ASN A 79 0.24 15.78 -4.87
CA ASN A 79 0.16 16.91 -3.94
C ASN A 79 -1.29 17.40 -3.86
N GLY A 80 -1.90 17.27 -2.68
CA GLY A 80 -3.33 17.53 -2.46
C GLY A 80 -4.16 16.29 -2.10
N GLY A 81 -3.56 15.08 -2.09
CA GLY A 81 -4.25 13.85 -1.69
C GLY A 81 -5.19 13.29 -2.76
N GLU A 82 -5.22 13.90 -3.95
CA GLU A 82 -5.97 13.41 -5.10
C GLU A 82 -5.28 12.17 -5.70
N ARG A 83 -6.09 11.18 -6.06
CA ARG A 83 -5.60 9.94 -6.68
C ARG A 83 -5.43 10.16 -8.18
N HIS A 84 -4.26 9.82 -8.71
CA HIS A 84 -4.00 9.77 -10.15
C HIS A 84 -4.63 8.56 -10.84
#